data_AF-A0A7Y3CKR9-F1
#
_entry.id   AF-A0A7Y3CKR9-F1
#
_cell.length_a   1.000
_cell.length_b   1.000
_cell.length_c   1.000
_cell.angle_alpha   90.00
_cell.angle_beta   90.00
_cell.angle_gamma   90.00
#
_symmetry.space_group_name_H-M   'P 1'
#
loop_
_entity.id
_entity.type
_entity.pdbx_description
1 polymer ?
#
loop_
_entity_poly.entity_id
_entity_poly.type
_entity_poly.pdbx_seq_one_letter_code
_entity_poly.pdbx_strand_id
1 'polypeptide(L)' 'MRLIRVSISYDEQHLVATAEWMNLHVDLEVRRVAPWPDMIRELIAKYVAKQGRQPWPDEAGKTMNIEKPLFTARTDVI' A
#
# COMPACT_ATOMS: atom_id res chain seq x y z
N MET A 1 7.95 6.88 5.40
CA MET A 1 6.82 6.53 4.52
C MET A 1 7.02 5.09 4.06
N ARG A 2 6.03 4.21 4.22
CA ARG A 2 6.16 2.81 3.80
C ARG A 2 4.82 2.28 3.27
N LEU A 3 4.94 1.52 2.20
CA LEU A 3 3.86 0.82 1.50
C LEU A 3 3.71 -0.55 2.14
N ILE A 4 2.53 -0.86 2.65
CA ILE A 4 2.21 -2.16 3.23
C ILE A 4 1.18 -2.79 2.30
N ARG A 5 1.37 -4.09 2.05
CA ARG A 5 0.52 -4.89 1.20
C ARG A 5 -0.10 -6.01 2.01
N VAL A 6 -1.36 -6.27 1.76
CA VAL A 6 -2.13 -7.32 2.41
C VAL A 6 -2.87 -8.10 1.35
N SER A 7 -2.76 -9.42 1.41
CA SER A 7 -3.57 -10.37 0.65
C SER A 7 -4.58 -11.01 1.59
N ILE A 8 -5.84 -11.03 1.21
CA ILE A 8 -6.94 -11.61 1.95
C ILE A 8 -7.39 -12.84 1.17
N SER A 9 -7.27 -14.02 1.77
CA SER A 9 -7.60 -15.29 1.12
C SER A 9 -8.63 -16.07 1.94
N TYR A 10 -9.47 -16.83 1.25
CA TYR A 10 -10.43 -17.74 1.89
C TYR A 10 -9.76 -19.04 2.35
N ASP A 11 -8.85 -19.56 1.53
CA ASP A 11 -7.93 -20.66 1.82
C ASP A 11 -6.57 -20.39 1.12
N GLU A 12 -5.68 -21.38 1.08
CA GLU A 12 -4.36 -21.21 0.46
C GLU A 12 -4.39 -20.97 -1.07
N GLN A 13 -5.49 -21.32 -1.74
CA GLN A 13 -5.62 -21.29 -3.19
C GLN A 13 -6.54 -20.17 -3.68
N HIS A 14 -7.38 -19.61 -2.81
CA HIS A 14 -8.39 -18.62 -3.17
C HIS A 14 -8.06 -17.24 -2.61
N LEU A 15 -7.39 -16.41 -3.41
CA LEU A 15 -7.22 -14.98 -3.14
C LEU A 15 -8.55 -14.24 -3.36
N VAL A 16 -9.05 -13.57 -2.32
CA VAL A 16 -10.33 -12.85 -2.33
C VAL A 16 -10.12 -11.37 -2.64
N ALA A 17 -9.09 -10.77 -2.04
CA ALA A 17 -8.79 -9.36 -2.23
C ALA A 17 -7.32 -9.05 -1.94
N THR A 18 -6.85 -7.94 -2.49
CA THR A 18 -5.57 -7.34 -2.14
C THR A 18 -5.77 -5.88 -1.74
N ALA A 19 -4.93 -5.40 -0.83
CA ALA A 19 -4.90 -4.02 -0.42
C ALA A 19 -3.45 -3.54 -0.37
N GLU A 20 -3.23 -2.33 -0.87
CA GLU A 20 -1.95 -1.63 -0.79
C GLU A 20 -2.20 -0.25 -0.19
N TRP A 21 -1.53 0.04 0.94
CA TRP A 21 -1.68 1.32 1.63
C TRP A 21 -0.34 1.94 1.99
N MET A 22 -0.30 3.27 1.91
CA MET A 22 0.84 4.08 2.32
C MET A 22 0.53 4.77 3.63
N ASN A 23 1.32 4.49 4.66
CA ASN A 23 1.11 5.08 5.99
C ASN A 23 2.05 6.25 6.25
N LEU A 24 1.49 7.27 6.90
CA LEU A 24 2.18 8.45 7.40
C LEU A 24 1.95 8.55 8.91
N HIS A 25 3.02 8.85 9.64
CA HIS A 25 2.89 9.19 11.05
C HIS A 25 2.54 10.67 11.17
N VAL A 26 1.53 10.97 11.99
CA VAL A 26 1.07 12.33 12.25
C VAL A 26 1.29 12.62 13.73
N ASP A 27 1.97 13.73 14.00
CA ASP A 27 2.02 14.34 15.32
C ASP A 27 0.70 15.09 15.55
N LEU A 28 -0.01 14.74 16.62
CA LEU A 28 -1.34 15.27 16.93
C LEU A 28 -1.30 16.64 17.62
N GLU A 29 -0.18 17.02 18.23
CA GLU A 29 -0.02 18.34 18.86
C GLU A 29 0.06 19.42 17.78
N VAL A 30 0.89 19.19 16.75
CA VAL A 30 1.06 20.12 15.62
C VAL A 30 0.19 19.80 14.41
N ARG A 31 -0.50 18.65 14.42
CA ARG A 31 -1.35 18.11 13.33
C ARG A 31 -0.64 18.05 11.98
N ARG A 32 0.62 17.60 11.99
CA ARG A 32 1.46 17.49 10.80
C ARG A 32 2.15 16.14 10.74
N VAL A 33 2.57 15.77 9.53
CA VAL A 33 3.41 14.58 9.35
C VAL A 33 4.72 14.78 10.09
N ALA A 34 5.12 13.77 10.87
CA ALA A 34 6.35 13.77 11.64
C ALA A 34 7.11 12.44 11.43
N PRO A 35 8.41 12.40 11.73
CA PRO A 35 9.16 11.14 11.77
C PRO A 35 8.53 10.17 12.78
N TRP A 36 8.49 8.87 12.43
CA TRP A 36 8.11 7.84 13.40
C TRP A 36 9.09 7.85 14.58
N PRO A 37 8.62 7.66 15.83
CA PRO A 37 9.51 7.48 16.97
C PRO A 37 10.50 6.34 16.73
N ASP A 38 11.75 6.52 17.15
CA ASP A 38 12.86 5.60 16.83
C ASP A 38 12.56 4.15 17.21
N MET A 39 12.00 3.93 18.39
CA MET A 39 11.58 2.61 18.86
C MET A 39 10.60 1.92 17.88
N ILE A 40 9.60 2.66 17.38
CA ILE A 40 8.62 2.11 16.43
C ILE A 40 9.29 1.81 15.09
N ARG A 41 10.17 2.70 14.62
CA ARG A 41 10.93 2.49 13.38
C ARG A 41 11.78 1.22 13.46
N GLU A 42 12.43 0.97 14.59
CA GLU A 42 13.23 -0.23 14.82
C GLU A 42 12.36 -1.50 14.85
N LEU A 43 11.19 -1.46 15.49
CA LEU A 43 10.25 -2.58 15.49
C LEU A 43 9.77 -2.90 14.07
N ILE A 44 9.40 -1.89 13.29
CA ILE A 44 9.00 -2.07 11.88
C ILE A 44 10.15 -2.70 11.08
N ALA A 45 11.39 -2.23 11.26
CA ALA A 45 12.55 -2.78 10.58
C ALA A 45 12.77 -4.27 10.93
N LYS A 46 12.62 -4.65 12.20
CA LYS A 46 12.70 -6.05 12.65
C LYS A 46 11.59 -6.92 12.03
N TYR A 47 10.36 -6.42 11.94
CA TYR A 47 9.25 -7.14 11.30
C TYR A 47 9.49 -7.37 9.81
N VAL A 48 9.95 -6.35 9.11
CA VAL A 48 10.31 -6.43 7.68
C VAL A 48 11.40 -7.48 7.45
N ALA A 49 12.45 -7.48 8.28
CA ALA A 49 13.53 -8.45 8.16
C ALA A 49 13.03 -9.90 8.34
N LYS A 50 11.99 -10.10 9.16
CA LYS A 50 11.36 -11.42 9.40
C LYS A 50 10.35 -11.83 8.34
N GLN A 51 9.82 -10.91 7.53
CA GLN A 51 8.77 -11.20 6.54
C GLN A 51 9.24 -12.18 5.45
N GLY A 52 10.56 -12.30 5.24
CA GLY A 52 11.14 -13.20 4.25
C GLY A 52 10.81 -12.79 2.81
N ARG A 53 11.07 -13.69 1.86
CA ARG A 53 10.67 -13.51 0.45
C ARG A 53 9.26 -14.04 0.27
N GLN A 54 8.32 -13.12 0.07
CA GLN A 54 6.98 -13.44 -0.41
C GLN A 54 6.88 -13.03 -1.88
N PRO A 55 6.18 -13.83 -2.73
CA PRO A 55 5.91 -13.40 -4.08
C PRO A 55 5.07 -12.12 -4.05
N TRP A 56 5.33 -11.25 -5.01
CA TRP A 56 4.50 -10.07 -5.19
C TRP A 56 3.16 -10.50 -5.78
N PRO A 57 2.03 -10.05 -5.24
CA PRO A 57 0.74 -10.28 -5.90
C PRO A 57 0.69 -9.48 -7.20
N ASP A 58 0.03 -10.04 -8.20
CA ASP A 58 -0.11 -9.41 -9.52
C ASP A 58 -0.82 -8.04 -9.42
N GLU A 59 -1.64 -7.84 -8.39
CA GLU A 59 -2.39 -6.61 -8.14
C GLU A 59 -1.53 -5.44 -7.64
N ALA A 60 -0.32 -5.70 -7.14
CA ALA A 60 0.51 -4.64 -6.55
C ALA A 60 0.84 -3.55 -7.59
N GLY A 61 0.60 -2.29 -7.23
CA GLY A 61 0.85 -1.13 -8.11
C GLY A 61 -0.07 -1.02 -9.33
N LYS A 62 -1.14 -1.82 -9.44
CA LYS A 62 -2.11 -1.66 -10.54
C LYS A 62 -2.78 -0.29 -10.47
N THR A 63 -2.97 0.31 -11.65
CA THR A 63 -3.78 1.53 -11.82
C THR A 63 -5.16 1.15 -12.30
N MET A 64 -6.20 1.85 -11.83
CA MET A 64 -7.54 1.65 -12.35
C MET A 64 -7.62 2.02 -13.83
N ASN A 65 -8.25 1.15 -14.61
CA ASN A 65 -8.51 1.37 -16.02
C ASN A 65 -9.93 0.91 -16.37
N ILE A 66 -10.57 1.60 -17.31
CA ILE A 66 -11.87 1.21 -17.87
C ILE A 66 -11.60 0.76 -19.30
N GLU A 67 -11.78 -0.54 -19.58
CA GLU A 67 -11.46 -1.12 -20.90
C GLU A 67 -12.28 -0.47 -22.03
N LYS A 68 -13.55 -0.15 -21.75
CA LYS A 68 -14.49 0.46 -22.70
C LYS A 68 -15.21 1.64 -22.05
N PRO A 69 -14.59 2.83 -22.01
CA PRO A 69 -15.19 3.98 -21.36
C PRO A 69 -16.40 4.49 -22.17
N LEU A 70 -17.50 4.81 -21.48
CA LEU A 70 -18.67 5.47 -22.10
C LEU A 70 -18.36 6.92 -22.51
N PHE A 71 -17.37 7.54 -21.87
CA PHE A 71 -16.91 8.90 -22.13
C PHE A 71 -15.41 9.00 -21.86
N THR A 72 -14.65 9.65 -22.74
CA THR A 72 -13.22 9.94 -22.55
C THR A 72 -13.03 11.44 -22.49
N ALA A 73 -12.52 11.96 -21.36
CA ALA A 73 -12.13 13.36 -21.28
C ALA A 73 -10.89 13.62 -22.14
N ARG A 74 -10.88 14.69 -22.95
CA ARG A 74 -9.69 15.09 -23.72
C ARG A 74 -8.53 15.37 -22.77
N THR A 75 -7.38 14.79 -23.05
CA THR A 75 -6.18 14.89 -22.21
C THR A 75 -5.27 16.06 -22.62
N ASP A 76 -5.71 16.90 -23.57
CA ASP A 76 -4.86 17.83 -24.31
C ASP A 76 -4.58 19.17 -23.59
N VAL A 77 -4.72 19.24 -22.25
CA VAL A 77 -4.39 20.46 -21.49
C VAL A 77 -3.67 20.08 -20.19
N ILE A 78 -2.36 19.87 -20.30
CA ILE A 78 -1.38 20.10 -19.23
C ILE A 78 -0.15 20.76 -19.86
#